data_AF-A0AAN4ZA95-F1
#
_entry.id   AF-A0AAN4ZA95-F1
#
_cell.length_a   1.000
_cell.length_b   1.000
_cell.length_c   1.000
_cell.angle_alpha   90.00
_cell.angle_beta   90.00
_cell.angle_gamma   90.00
#
_symmetry.space_group_name_H-M   'P 1'
#
loop_
_entity.id
_entity.type
_entity.pdbx_description
1 polymer ?
#
loop_
_entity_poly.entity_id
_entity_poly.type
_entity_poly.pdbx_seq_one_letter_code
_entity_poly.pdbx_strand_id
1 'polypeptide(L)'
;LQKVLATASSLSSDLAFDDRPLLFVTIINEAFQELTMNWMCNVQPFERVLNRTLIIAGSKRVCERIGREYNEVSCVVLSLPSSFNGHFEGKSEHRREFTAFRMHIIERIASAGINFLYFDPDSLWLRDPSDLLRNTTERDVDIVIGEAWNQI
;
A
#
# COMPACT_ATOMS: atom_id res chain seq x y z
N LEU A 1 10.44 -5.95 -9.91
CA LEU A 1 9.88 -6.85 -8.86
C LEU A 1 10.89 -7.22 -7.78
N GLN A 2 12.10 -7.69 -8.10
CA GLN A 2 13.12 -8.03 -7.07
C GLN A 2 13.36 -6.91 -6.03
N LYS A 3 13.49 -5.66 -6.49
CA LYS A 3 13.62 -4.50 -5.59
C LYS A 3 12.41 -4.31 -4.66
N VAL A 4 11.19 -4.52 -5.16
CA VAL A 4 9.96 -4.43 -4.35
C VAL A 4 9.99 -5.49 -3.25
N LEU A 5 10.30 -6.74 -3.61
CA LEU A 5 10.36 -7.84 -2.64
C LEU A 5 11.46 -7.60 -1.60
N ALA A 6 12.66 -7.19 -2.03
CA ALA A 6 13.75 -6.89 -1.11
C ALA A 6 13.40 -5.78 -0.10
N THR A 7 12.78 -4.68 -0.57
CA THR A 7 12.33 -3.60 0.32
C THR A 7 11.22 -4.07 1.26
N ALA A 8 10.22 -4.81 0.75
CA ALA A 8 9.15 -5.34 1.58
C ALA A 8 9.68 -6.33 2.64
N SER A 9 10.60 -7.22 2.28
CA SER A 9 11.23 -8.14 3.24
C SER A 9 12.06 -7.40 4.30
N SER A 10 12.81 -6.36 3.91
CA SER A 10 13.56 -5.52 4.86
C SER A 10 12.62 -4.86 5.88
N LEU A 11 11.59 -4.16 5.40
CA LEU A 11 10.61 -3.50 6.26
C LEU A 11 9.88 -4.50 7.16
N SER A 12 9.47 -5.64 6.62
CA SER A 12 8.82 -6.69 7.41
C SER A 12 9.74 -7.25 8.49
N SER A 13 11.05 -7.33 8.24
CA SER A 13 12.04 -7.80 9.20
C SER A 13 12.31 -6.77 10.30
N ASP A 14 12.34 -5.49 9.95
CA ASP A 14 12.45 -4.39 10.92
C ASP A 14 11.23 -4.34 11.86
N LEU A 15 10.08 -4.81 11.38
CA LEU A 15 8.86 -4.97 12.17
C LEU A 15 8.76 -6.29 12.93
N ALA A 16 9.74 -7.21 12.83
CA ALA A 16 9.66 -8.54 13.43
C ALA A 16 9.67 -8.54 14.98
N PHE A 17 9.97 -7.39 15.61
CA PHE A 17 9.78 -7.19 17.06
C PHE A 17 8.31 -6.99 17.45
N ASP A 18 7.41 -6.87 16.47
CA ASP A 18 5.97 -6.86 16.65
C ASP A 18 5.45 -8.30 16.60
N ASP A 19 4.55 -8.69 17.51
CA ASP A 19 3.95 -10.04 17.52
C ASP A 19 3.27 -10.41 16.19
N ARG A 20 2.87 -9.38 15.42
CA ARG A 20 2.33 -9.49 14.06
C ARG A 20 2.85 -8.34 13.19
N PRO A 21 3.99 -8.50 12.49
CA PRO A 21 4.46 -7.49 11.56
C PRO A 21 3.43 -7.31 10.45
N LEU A 22 3.06 -6.06 10.16
CA LEU A 22 2.09 -5.69 9.13
C LEU A 22 2.62 -4.50 8.35
N LEU A 23 2.73 -4.65 7.03
CA LEU A 23 3.03 -3.55 6.11
C LEU A 23 1.77 -2.96 5.49
N PHE A 24 1.78 -1.66 5.25
CA PHE A 24 0.78 -1.01 4.41
C PHE A 24 1.35 -0.88 3.00
N VAL A 25 0.68 -1.45 2.01
CA VAL A 25 1.20 -1.50 0.64
C VAL A 25 0.22 -0.83 -0.31
N THR A 26 0.71 0.04 -1.17
CA THR A 26 -0.07 0.57 -2.29
C THR A 26 0.77 0.65 -3.57
N ILE A 27 0.11 0.56 -4.71
CA ILE A 27 0.74 0.58 -6.03
C ILE A 27 0.08 1.68 -6.86
N ILE A 28 0.87 2.68 -7.24
CA ILE A 28 0.34 3.91 -7.84
C ILE A 28 1.06 4.24 -9.15
N ASN A 29 0.31 4.84 -10.07
CA ASN A 29 0.88 5.53 -11.23
C ASN A 29 0.99 7.05 -10.93
N GLU A 30 1.47 7.83 -11.89
CA GLU A 30 1.64 9.28 -11.70
C GLU A 30 0.31 10.04 -11.46
N ALA A 31 -0.82 9.57 -12.01
CA ALA A 31 -2.11 10.23 -11.85
C ALA A 31 -2.67 10.15 -10.42
N PHE A 32 -2.23 9.17 -9.63
CA PHE A 32 -2.64 9.02 -8.22
C PHE A 32 -1.76 9.80 -7.25
N GLN A 33 -0.72 10.53 -7.72
CA GLN A 33 0.22 11.22 -6.86
C GLN A 33 -0.47 12.12 -5.83
N GLU A 34 -1.36 13.03 -6.25
CA GLU A 34 -2.01 13.95 -5.31
C GLU A 34 -2.96 13.23 -4.33
N LEU A 35 -3.62 12.15 -4.78
CA LEU A 35 -4.44 11.32 -3.89
C LEU A 35 -3.57 10.64 -2.82
N THR A 36 -2.40 10.14 -3.21
CA THR A 36 -1.43 9.58 -2.28
C THR A 36 -0.92 10.62 -1.28
N MET A 37 -0.62 11.85 -1.72
CA MET A 37 -0.23 12.94 -0.82
C MET A 37 -1.34 13.26 0.18
N ASN A 38 -2.59 13.33 -0.28
CA ASN A 38 -3.75 13.55 0.59
C ASN A 38 -3.94 12.42 1.60
N TRP A 39 -3.79 11.16 1.17
CA TRP A 39 -3.87 10.01 2.06
C TRP A 39 -2.76 10.05 3.14
N MET A 40 -1.51 10.36 2.77
CA MET A 40 -0.42 10.50 3.75
C MET A 40 -0.70 11.60 4.77
N CYS A 41 -1.29 12.72 4.36
CA CYS A 41 -1.75 13.75 5.28
C CYS A 41 -2.88 13.25 6.21
N ASN A 42 -3.84 12.48 5.68
CA ASN A 42 -4.93 11.90 6.48
C ASN A 42 -4.41 10.95 7.57
N VAL A 43 -3.42 10.10 7.25
CA VAL A 43 -2.91 9.09 8.19
C VAL A 43 -1.72 9.57 9.02
N GLN A 44 -1.21 10.78 8.79
CA GLN A 44 -0.11 11.36 9.55
C GLN A 44 -0.31 11.34 11.09
N PRO A 45 -1.53 11.54 11.63
CA PRO A 45 -1.76 11.42 13.07
C PRO A 45 -1.64 9.99 13.62
N PHE A 46 -1.60 8.96 12.76
CA PHE A 46 -1.48 7.56 13.17
C PHE A 46 0.00 7.18 13.30
N GLU A 47 0.48 7.05 14.54
CA GLU A 47 1.91 6.94 14.90
C GLU A 47 2.71 5.90 14.12
N ARG A 48 2.05 4.84 13.62
CA ARG A 48 2.72 3.66 13.02
C ARG A 48 2.35 3.39 11.58
N VAL A 49 1.54 4.22 10.94
CA VAL A 49 1.09 3.94 9.57
C VAL A 49 2.18 4.30 8.56
N LEU A 50 2.67 5.54 8.59
CA LEU A 50 3.60 6.04 7.59
C LEU A 50 4.94 5.28 7.57
N ASN A 51 5.53 5.00 8.74
CA ASN A 51 6.79 4.25 8.83
C ASN A 51 6.66 2.75 8.47
N ARG A 52 5.44 2.23 8.37
CA ARG A 52 5.13 0.86 7.91
C ARG A 52 4.62 0.83 6.47
N THR A 53 4.63 1.98 5.78
CA THR A 53 4.08 2.10 4.44
C THR A 53 5.15 1.88 3.37
N LEU A 54 4.85 1.00 2.42
CA LEU A 54 5.57 0.80 1.18
C LEU A 54 4.73 1.26 -0.01
N ILE A 55 5.20 2.28 -0.71
CA ILE A 55 4.61 2.81 -1.94
C ILE A 55 5.40 2.29 -3.13
N ILE A 56 4.71 1.60 -4.05
CA ILE A 56 5.29 1.13 -5.30
C ILE A 56 4.82 2.09 -6.41
N ALA A 57 5.69 2.99 -6.83
CA ALA A 57 5.34 4.07 -7.75
C ALA A 57 5.81 3.82 -9.18
N GLY A 58 4.99 4.19 -10.15
CA GLY A 58 5.32 4.09 -11.58
C GLY A 58 6.32 5.10 -12.12
N SER A 59 6.72 6.08 -11.29
CA SER A 59 7.59 7.18 -11.68
C SER A 59 8.55 7.55 -10.55
N LYS A 60 9.80 7.86 -10.91
CA LYS A 60 10.83 8.33 -9.97
C LYS A 60 10.43 9.64 -9.30
N ARG A 61 9.76 10.53 -10.06
CA ARG A 61 9.30 11.84 -9.58
C ARG A 61 8.39 11.71 -8.36
N VAL A 62 7.53 10.70 -8.36
CA VAL A 62 6.61 10.42 -7.24
C VAL A 62 7.43 10.06 -5.99
N CYS A 63 8.34 9.09 -6.07
CA CYS A 63 9.18 8.73 -4.92
C CYS A 63 10.09 9.87 -4.45
N GLU A 64 10.61 10.70 -5.36
CA GLU A 64 11.38 11.88 -5.00
C GLU A 64 10.56 12.92 -4.23
N ARG A 65 9.28 13.10 -4.57
CA ARG A 65 8.38 13.99 -3.82
C ARG A 65 8.07 13.41 -2.45
N ILE A 66 7.67 12.13 -2.40
CA ILE A 66 7.34 11.43 -1.16
C ILE A 66 8.51 11.49 -0.19
N GLY A 67 9.73 11.14 -0.63
CA GLY A 67 10.91 11.18 0.25
C GLY A 67 11.32 12.58 0.73
N ARG A 68 10.86 13.66 0.08
CA ARG A 68 11.08 15.03 0.56
C ARG A 68 10.07 15.45 1.63
N GLU A 69 8.82 15.00 1.53
CA GLU A 69 7.71 15.45 2.38
C GLU A 69 7.43 14.46 3.54
N TYR A 70 7.70 13.18 3.33
CA TYR A 70 7.44 12.05 4.25
C TYR A 70 8.63 11.08 4.21
N ASN A 71 9.70 11.38 4.95
CA ASN A 71 10.96 10.63 4.90
C ASN A 71 10.87 9.24 5.57
N GLU A 72 9.85 9.02 6.39
CA GLU A 72 9.54 7.75 7.04
C GLU A 72 8.86 6.75 6.10
N VAL A 73 8.29 7.20 4.98
CA VAL A 73 7.61 6.34 4.01
C VAL A 73 8.60 5.75 3.03
N SER A 74 8.55 4.42 2.88
CA SER A 74 9.37 3.73 1.88
C SER A 74 8.74 3.80 0.49
N CYS A 75 9.49 4.26 -0.50
CA CYS A 75 9.02 4.30 -1.89
C CYS A 75 9.95 3.58 -2.86
N VAL A 76 9.39 2.68 -3.67
CA VAL A 76 10.10 1.91 -4.69
C VAL A 76 9.56 2.25 -6.06
N VAL A 77 10.45 2.68 -6.95
CA VAL A 77 10.12 2.90 -8.37
C VAL A 77 10.04 1.57 -9.10
N LEU A 78 8.92 1.33 -9.78
CA LEU A 78 8.72 0.23 -10.70
C LEU A 78 8.40 0.80 -12.08
N SER A 79 9.16 0.41 -13.10
CA SER A 79 8.85 0.83 -14.48
C SER A 79 7.51 0.22 -14.90
N LEU A 80 6.53 1.08 -15.19
CA LEU A 80 5.23 0.67 -15.71
C LEU A 80 5.20 0.81 -17.23
N PRO A 81 4.44 -0.04 -17.93
CA PRO A 81 4.01 0.24 -19.30
C PRO A 81 3.46 1.67 -19.43
N SER A 82 3.75 2.34 -20.54
CA SER A 82 3.30 3.72 -20.79
C SER A 82 1.77 3.84 -20.77
N SER A 83 1.05 2.78 -21.15
CA SER A 83 -0.41 2.69 -21.05
C SER A 83 -0.94 2.81 -19.61
N PHE A 84 -0.11 2.53 -18.61
CA PHE A 84 -0.47 2.56 -17.19
C PHE A 84 -0.08 3.87 -16.51
N ASN A 85 0.79 4.68 -17.13
CA ASN A 85 1.25 5.95 -16.55
C ASN A 85 0.37 7.11 -17.05
N GLY A 86 -0.72 7.37 -16.31
CA GLY A 86 -1.61 8.52 -16.55
C GLY A 86 -3.06 8.28 -16.10
N HIS A 87 -3.93 9.23 -16.45
CA HIS A 87 -5.36 9.10 -16.20
C HIS A 87 -6.00 8.06 -17.14
N PHE A 88 -6.93 7.27 -16.61
CA PHE A 88 -7.66 6.23 -17.35
C PHE A 88 -9.03 6.68 -17.87
N GLU A 89 -9.28 7.98 -17.98
CA GLU A 89 -10.56 8.50 -18.51
C GLU A 89 -10.80 8.00 -19.93
N GLY A 90 -11.97 7.37 -20.17
CA GLY A 90 -12.31 6.75 -21.45
C GLY A 90 -11.50 5.50 -21.83
N LYS A 91 -10.61 5.00 -20.96
CA LYS A 91 -9.68 3.88 -21.24
C LYS A 91 -9.88 2.73 -20.25
N SER A 92 -11.06 2.10 -20.30
CA SER A 92 -11.43 1.01 -19.37
C SER A 92 -10.50 -0.21 -19.45
N GLU A 93 -9.97 -0.50 -20.64
CA GLU A 93 -9.04 -1.63 -20.85
C GLU A 93 -7.73 -1.41 -20.10
N HIS A 94 -7.09 -0.25 -20.26
CA HIS A 94 -5.86 0.09 -19.53
C HIS A 94 -6.05 0.05 -18.01
N ARG A 95 -7.24 0.44 -17.50
CA ARG A 95 -7.57 0.34 -16.08
C ARG A 95 -7.63 -1.12 -15.60
N ARG A 96 -8.23 -2.01 -16.40
CA ARG A 96 -8.31 -3.45 -16.11
C ARG A 96 -6.92 -4.08 -16.12
N GLU A 97 -6.12 -3.79 -17.13
CA GLU A 97 -4.74 -4.27 -17.24
C GLU A 97 -3.86 -3.78 -16.07
N PHE A 98 -3.96 -2.49 -15.71
CA PHE A 98 -3.24 -1.97 -14.55
C PHE A 98 -3.70 -2.63 -13.26
N THR A 99 -5.00 -2.92 -13.12
CA THR A 99 -5.52 -3.66 -11.96
C THR A 99 -4.98 -5.09 -11.91
N ALA A 100 -4.98 -5.82 -13.03
CA ALA A 100 -4.39 -7.15 -13.11
C ALA A 100 -2.89 -7.13 -12.78
N PHE A 101 -2.16 -6.11 -13.25
CA PHE A 101 -0.76 -5.91 -12.94
C PHE A 101 -0.53 -5.66 -11.43
N ARG A 102 -1.38 -4.85 -10.78
CA ARG A 102 -1.34 -4.65 -9.32
C ARG A 102 -1.56 -5.96 -8.57
N MET A 103 -2.55 -6.76 -8.99
CA MET A 103 -2.83 -8.06 -8.39
C MET A 103 -1.65 -9.02 -8.50
N HIS A 104 -0.95 -9.04 -9.63
CA HIS A 104 0.26 -9.84 -9.76
C HIS A 104 1.36 -9.42 -8.77
N ILE A 105 1.57 -8.11 -8.56
CA ILE A 105 2.55 -7.65 -7.56
C ILE A 105 2.15 -8.10 -6.14
N ILE A 106 0.87 -7.92 -5.80
CA ILE A 106 0.29 -8.31 -4.50
C ILE A 106 0.49 -9.81 -4.25
N GLU A 107 0.18 -10.65 -5.25
CA GLU A 107 0.39 -12.10 -5.21
C GLU A 107 1.86 -12.47 -4.95
N ARG A 108 2.80 -11.76 -5.58
CA ARG A 108 4.24 -11.98 -5.36
C ARG A 108 4.71 -11.59 -3.96
N ILE A 109 4.15 -10.53 -3.38
CA ILE A 109 4.44 -10.12 -1.99
C ILE A 109 3.87 -11.16 -1.03
N ALA A 110 2.62 -11.60 -1.23
CA ALA A 110 1.97 -12.61 -0.42
C ALA A 110 2.72 -13.96 -0.45
N SER A 111 3.13 -14.39 -1.65
CA SER A 111 3.89 -15.63 -1.84
C SER A 111 5.29 -15.61 -1.21
N ALA A 112 5.81 -14.43 -0.87
CA ALA A 112 7.04 -14.27 -0.11
C ALA A 112 6.83 -14.38 1.42
N GLY A 113 5.61 -14.67 1.89
CA GLY A 113 5.27 -14.79 3.31
C GLY A 113 5.20 -13.44 4.04
N ILE A 114 5.01 -12.35 3.30
CA ILE A 114 4.95 -11.00 3.87
C ILE A 114 3.50 -10.68 4.21
N ASN A 115 3.25 -10.31 5.46
CA ASN A 115 1.95 -9.83 5.91
C ASN A 115 1.77 -8.36 5.54
N PHE A 116 0.72 -8.04 4.78
CA PHE A 116 0.43 -6.68 4.39
C PHE A 116 -1.07 -6.41 4.30
N LEU A 117 -1.45 -5.15 4.44
CA LEU A 117 -2.74 -4.59 4.04
C LEU A 117 -2.54 -3.79 2.76
N TYR A 118 -3.21 -4.21 1.69
CA TYR A 118 -3.28 -3.40 0.46
C TYR A 118 -4.35 -2.33 0.62
N PHE A 119 -4.06 -1.11 0.18
CA PHE A 119 -5.04 -0.02 0.16
C PHE A 119 -4.93 0.80 -1.12
N ASP A 120 -6.06 1.39 -1.52
CA ASP A 120 -6.07 2.42 -2.55
C ASP A 120 -5.97 3.81 -1.89
N PRO A 121 -5.16 4.74 -2.46
CA PRO A 121 -4.93 6.06 -1.88
C PRO A 121 -6.10 7.03 -2.05
N ASP A 122 -7.17 6.64 -2.74
CA ASP A 122 -8.44 7.37 -2.82
C ASP A 122 -9.40 7.01 -1.67
N SER A 123 -8.89 6.38 -0.60
CA SER A 123 -9.62 6.09 0.62
C SER A 123 -9.30 7.10 1.74
N LEU A 124 -10.23 7.23 2.69
CA LEU A 124 -10.05 7.99 3.93
C LEU A 124 -10.10 7.04 5.12
N TRP A 125 -9.11 7.15 6.01
CA TRP A 125 -9.03 6.34 7.22
C TRP A 125 -9.45 7.19 8.42
N LEU A 126 -10.47 6.70 9.13
CA LEU A 126 -10.99 7.35 10.33
C LEU A 126 -10.30 6.85 11.61
N ARG A 127 -9.63 5.70 11.55
CA ARG A 127 -8.90 5.03 12.64
C ARG A 127 -7.71 4.26 12.07
N ASP A 128 -6.70 4.01 12.89
CA ASP A 128 -5.58 3.14 12.53
C ASP A 128 -6.08 1.68 12.40
N PRO A 129 -5.99 1.05 11.22
CA PRO A 129 -6.46 -0.33 11.01
C PRO A 129 -5.56 -1.38 11.67
N SER A 130 -4.39 -1.00 12.18
CA SER A 130 -3.48 -1.91 12.89
C SER A 130 -4.18 -2.59 14.07
N ASP A 131 -5.04 -1.87 14.79
CA ASP A 131 -5.75 -2.41 15.96
C ASP A 131 -6.76 -3.50 15.58
N LEU A 132 -7.41 -3.36 14.42
CA LEU A 132 -8.31 -4.39 13.88
C LEU A 132 -7.54 -5.68 13.57
N LEU A 133 -6.36 -5.55 12.97
CA LEU A 133 -5.54 -6.68 12.52
C LEU A 133 -4.70 -7.31 13.67
N ARG A 134 -4.44 -6.55 14.73
CA ARG A 134 -3.85 -7.07 15.97
C ARG A 134 -4.85 -7.85 16.82
N ASN A 135 -6.15 -7.60 16.69
CA ASN A 135 -7.16 -8.29 17.50
C ASN A 135 -7.81 -9.49 16.81
N THR A 136 -7.46 -9.77 15.55
CA THR A 136 -7.94 -10.97 14.86
C THR A 136 -7.30 -12.22 15.48
N THR A 137 -8.07 -13.01 16.22
CA THR A 137 -7.62 -14.31 16.75
C THR A 137 -7.71 -15.43 15.72
N GLU A 138 -8.40 -15.18 14.61
CA GLU A 138 -8.64 -16.14 13.56
C GLU A 138 -7.36 -16.36 12.72
N ARG A 139 -6.92 -17.62 12.65
CA ARG A 139 -5.92 -18.10 11.69
C ARG A 139 -6.69 -18.77 10.53
N ASP A 140 -6.13 -18.74 9.32
CA ASP A 140 -6.72 -19.36 8.12
C ASP A 140 -8.08 -18.77 7.68
N VAL A 141 -8.17 -17.43 7.64
CA VAL A 141 -9.34 -16.73 7.10
C VAL A 141 -9.02 -16.10 5.75
N ASP A 142 -9.78 -16.46 4.73
CA ASP A 142 -9.63 -15.90 3.38
C ASP A 142 -10.10 -14.44 3.30
N ILE A 143 -11.13 -14.05 4.07
CA ILE A 143 -11.71 -12.70 4.11
C ILE A 143 -12.26 -12.39 5.51
N VAL A 144 -11.75 -11.36 6.18
CA VAL A 144 -12.36 -10.78 7.39
C VAL A 144 -13.21 -9.58 6.98
N ILE A 145 -14.53 -9.67 7.13
CA ILE A 145 -15.44 -8.53 6.95
C ILE A 145 -15.67 -7.91 8.32
N GLY A 146 -15.16 -6.69 8.54
CA GLY A 146 -15.42 -5.97 9.79
C GLY A 146 -16.90 -5.58 9.91
N GLU A 147 -17.50 -5.80 11.09
CA GLU A 147 -18.82 -5.27 11.43
C GLU A 147 -18.74 -3.74 11.62
N ALA A 148 -18.72 -2.99 10.52
CA ALA A 148 -18.60 -1.53 10.55
C ALA A 148 -19.91 -0.79 10.92
N TRP A 149 -21.00 -1.49 11.26
CA TRP A 149 -22.35 -0.90 11.27
C TRP A 149 -23.08 -0.87 12.62
N ASN A 150 -22.46 -1.31 13.72
CA ASN A 150 -23.15 -1.40 15.02
C ASN A 150 -22.92 -0.21 15.97
N GLN A 151 -22.35 0.92 15.50
CA GLN A 151 -22.03 2.07 16.37
C GLN A 151 -22.33 3.47 15.77
N ILE A 152 -23.30 3.58 14.86
CA ILE A 152 -23.86 4.88 14.45
C ILE A 152 -25.37 4.87 14.70
#